data_AF-A0A967KXG8-F1
#
_entry.id   AF-A0A967KXG8-F1
#
_cell.length_a   1.000
_cell.length_b   1.000
_cell.length_c   1.000
_cell.angle_alpha   90.00
_cell.angle_beta   90.00
_cell.angle_gamma   90.00
#
_symmetry.space_group_name_H-M   'P 1'
#
loop_
_entity.id
_entity.type
_entity.pdbx_description
1 polymer ?
#
loop_
_entity_poly.entity_id
_entity_poly.type
_entity_poly.pdbx_seq_one_letter_code
_entity_poly.pdbx_strand_id
1 'polypeptide(L)'
;RCVGINGNAEGCYYEAGHVLGSAVISINIRQDSKNHRVIFSGDIGEPDRPIIKDPAIFDEAEYIVMESTYGDRTHEEHENTDIQKQLRDCINRTVSAGGNIIVPSFALERSQELLYHLNELFLRKEIPPLMVFLDSPMAIRITEVFKRHADLFDKEMMQRLRQ
;
A
#
# COMPACT_ATOMS: atom_id res chain seq x y z
N ARG A 1 -9.45 -5.00 14.30
CA ARG A 1 -10.39 -4.62 15.40
C ARG A 1 -11.74 -5.25 15.13
N CYS A 2 -12.40 -5.89 16.12
CA CYS A 2 -13.72 -6.50 15.95
C CYS A 2 -14.85 -5.64 16.54
N VAL A 3 -16.02 -5.69 15.91
CA VAL A 3 -17.23 -4.93 16.27
C VAL A 3 -18.45 -5.84 16.10
N GLY A 4 -19.27 -5.96 17.15
CA GLY A 4 -20.55 -6.65 17.07
C GLY A 4 -21.52 -5.89 16.15
N ILE A 5 -22.07 -6.58 15.14
CA ILE A 5 -23.06 -6.03 14.21
C ILE A 5 -24.46 -6.22 14.79
N ASN A 6 -24.75 -7.43 15.30
CA ASN A 6 -25.94 -7.78 16.04
C ASN A 6 -25.65 -8.96 16.99
N GLY A 7 -26.67 -9.51 17.66
CA GLY A 7 -26.49 -10.60 18.63
C GLY A 7 -25.85 -11.89 18.10
N ASN A 8 -25.82 -12.07 16.77
CA ASN A 8 -25.33 -13.29 16.12
C ASN A 8 -24.20 -13.02 15.11
N ALA A 9 -23.74 -11.78 14.94
CA ALA A 9 -22.74 -11.44 13.94
C ALA A 9 -21.70 -10.43 14.45
N GLU A 10 -20.44 -10.68 14.12
CA GLU A 10 -19.29 -9.83 14.44
C GLU A 10 -18.48 -9.56 13.17
N GLY A 11 -18.09 -8.31 12.96
CA GLY A 11 -17.19 -7.89 11.89
C GLY A 11 -15.80 -7.54 12.44
N CYS A 12 -14.75 -8.08 11.85
CA CYS A 12 -13.36 -7.83 12.22
C CYS A 12 -12.58 -7.23 11.04
N TYR A 13 -11.90 -6.11 11.29
CA TYR A 13 -10.96 -5.50 10.35
C TYR A 13 -9.55 -6.08 10.51
N TYR A 14 -8.95 -6.42 9.37
CA TYR A 14 -7.56 -6.83 9.21
C TYR A 14 -6.90 -5.97 8.14
N GLU A 15 -5.57 -5.88 8.13
CA GLU A 15 -4.84 -5.10 7.13
C GLU A 15 -5.06 -5.67 5.72
N ALA A 16 -5.37 -4.81 4.75
CA ALA A 16 -5.44 -5.20 3.34
C ALA A 16 -4.16 -4.89 2.55
N GLY A 17 -3.26 -4.06 3.10
CA GLY A 17 -2.02 -3.65 2.45
C GLY A 17 -2.19 -2.83 1.16
N HIS A 18 -3.40 -2.40 0.82
CA HIS A 18 -3.68 -1.75 -0.47
C HIS A 18 -3.46 -0.24 -0.47
N VAL A 19 -3.88 0.45 0.59
CA VAL A 19 -3.58 1.86 0.91
C VAL A 19 -3.55 2.01 2.43
N LEU A 20 -3.03 3.14 2.94
CA LEU A 20 -3.02 3.41 4.38
C LEU A 20 -4.44 3.33 4.99
N GLY A 21 -4.63 2.40 5.95
CA GLY A 21 -5.91 2.17 6.61
C GLY A 21 -6.93 1.34 5.81
N SER A 22 -6.54 0.80 4.66
CA SER A 22 -7.33 -0.22 3.94
C SER A 22 -7.50 -1.48 4.79
N ALA A 23 -8.64 -2.17 4.64
CA ALA A 23 -8.93 -3.32 5.47
C ALA A 23 -9.69 -4.42 4.75
N VAL A 24 -9.29 -5.66 5.06
CA VAL A 24 -10.07 -6.86 4.83
C VAL A 24 -11.10 -6.96 5.95
N ILE A 25 -12.35 -7.28 5.61
CA ILE A 25 -13.43 -7.45 6.57
C ILE A 25 -13.78 -8.93 6.67
N SER A 26 -13.55 -9.53 7.85
CA SER A 26 -14.08 -10.86 8.17
C SER A 26 -15.38 -10.71 8.94
N ILE A 27 -16.43 -11.38 8.48
CA ILE A 27 -17.72 -11.44 9.17
C ILE A 27 -17.90 -12.86 9.71
N ASN A 28 -17.96 -12.97 11.03
CA ASN A 28 -18.29 -14.21 11.73
C ASN A 28 -19.78 -14.18 12.10
N ILE A 29 -20.55 -15.17 11.65
CA ILE A 29 -22.00 -15.28 11.88
C ILE A 29 -22.28 -16.58 12.62
N ARG A 30 -22.94 -16.51 13.76
CA ARG A 30 -23.36 -17.68 14.53
C ARG A 30 -24.79 -18.06 14.19
N GLN A 31 -24.98 -19.22 13.56
CA GLN A 31 -26.29 -19.74 13.18
C GLN A 31 -26.34 -21.26 13.38
N ASP A 32 -27.45 -21.78 13.92
CA ASP A 32 -27.70 -23.23 14.08
C ASP A 32 -26.56 -24.01 14.78
N SER A 33 -25.96 -23.39 15.80
CA SER A 33 -24.78 -23.90 16.54
C SER A 33 -23.49 -24.02 15.72
N LYS A 34 -23.45 -23.47 14.50
CA LYS A 34 -22.26 -23.33 13.67
C LYS A 34 -21.81 -21.87 13.60
N ASN A 35 -20.51 -21.68 13.42
CA ASN A 35 -19.92 -20.39 13.11
C ASN A 35 -19.61 -20.37 11.63
N HIS A 36 -20.17 -19.39 10.95
CA HIS A 36 -19.92 -19.13 9.55
C HIS A 36 -18.96 -17.97 9.37
N ARG A 37 -17.99 -18.10 8.47
CA ARG A 37 -17.00 -17.05 8.21
C ARG A 37 -16.98 -16.66 6.74
N VAL A 38 -17.29 -15.40 6.50
CA VAL A 38 -17.20 -14.76 5.18
C VAL A 38 -16.08 -13.71 5.23
N ILE A 39 -15.19 -13.73 4.26
CA ILE A 39 -14.12 -12.73 4.10
C ILE A 39 -14.42 -11.86 2.89
N PHE A 40 -14.40 -10.54 3.08
CA PHE A 40 -14.44 -9.54 2.03
C PHE A 40 -13.08 -8.89 1.95
N SER A 41 -12.37 -9.09 0.83
CA SER A 41 -10.99 -8.60 0.72
C SER A 41 -10.90 -7.08 0.63
N GLY A 42 -11.89 -6.44 0.01
CA GLY A 42 -11.65 -5.10 -0.57
C GLY A 42 -10.60 -5.20 -1.67
N ASP A 43 -9.88 -4.11 -1.93
CA ASP A 43 -8.70 -4.15 -2.79
C ASP A 43 -7.51 -4.68 -1.98
N ILE A 44 -6.75 -5.63 -2.55
CA ILE A 44 -5.63 -6.30 -1.86
C ILE A 44 -4.33 -5.66 -2.34
N GLY A 45 -3.45 -5.36 -1.38
CA GLY A 45 -2.11 -4.89 -1.66
C GLY A 45 -1.13 -5.99 -2.02
N GLU A 46 -0.04 -5.61 -2.66
CA GLU A 46 1.15 -6.47 -2.75
C GLU A 46 1.88 -6.48 -1.40
N PRO A 47 2.47 -7.62 -0.97
CA PRO A 47 3.38 -7.66 0.17
C PRO A 47 4.64 -6.79 -0.03
N ASP A 48 5.34 -6.51 1.06
CA ASP A 48 6.64 -5.82 1.08
C ASP A 48 6.63 -4.41 0.45
N ARG A 49 5.45 -3.79 0.38
CA ARG A 49 5.31 -2.40 -0.06
C ARG A 49 5.85 -1.45 1.02
N PRO A 50 6.53 -0.37 0.64
CA PRO A 50 7.05 0.57 1.61
C PRO A 50 5.91 1.31 2.31
N ILE A 51 6.14 1.72 3.56
CA ILE A 51 5.27 2.55 4.40
C ILE A 51 4.12 1.77 5.05
N ILE A 52 3.43 0.88 4.33
CA ILE A 52 2.21 0.22 4.79
C ILE A 52 2.45 -1.25 5.17
N LYS A 53 1.62 -1.77 6.08
CA LYS A 53 1.72 -3.17 6.53
C LYS A 53 1.24 -4.12 5.43
N ASP A 54 1.81 -5.33 5.44
CA ASP A 54 1.40 -6.41 4.54
C ASP A 54 -0.08 -6.80 4.72
N PRO A 55 -0.72 -7.29 3.66
CA PRO A 55 -2.06 -7.88 3.75
C PRO A 55 -2.08 -9.03 4.76
N ALA A 56 -3.17 -9.13 5.54
CA ALA A 56 -3.36 -10.21 6.47
C ALA A 56 -3.57 -11.56 5.76
N ILE A 57 -2.96 -12.61 6.32
CA ILE A 57 -3.13 -13.99 5.87
C ILE A 57 -4.24 -14.66 6.68
N PHE A 58 -5.09 -15.43 6.00
CA PHE A 58 -6.21 -16.15 6.60
C PHE A 58 -6.08 -17.64 6.34
N ASP A 59 -6.10 -18.45 7.39
CA ASP A 59 -6.01 -19.91 7.29
C ASP A 59 -7.37 -20.57 6.99
N GLU A 60 -8.47 -19.89 7.32
CA GLU A 60 -9.82 -20.46 7.24
C GLU A 60 -10.88 -19.43 6.85
N ALA A 61 -11.72 -19.81 5.89
CA ALA A 61 -12.96 -19.14 5.50
C ALA A 61 -13.91 -20.16 4.86
N GLU A 62 -15.21 -19.96 5.01
CA GLU A 62 -16.20 -20.71 4.21
C GLU A 62 -16.46 -20.03 2.88
N TYR A 63 -16.51 -18.69 2.89
CA TYR A 63 -16.75 -17.89 1.71
C TYR A 63 -15.74 -16.75 1.64
N ILE A 64 -15.25 -16.50 0.42
CA ILE A 64 -14.37 -15.38 0.13
C ILE A 64 -15.01 -14.58 -1.01
N VAL A 65 -15.23 -13.30 -0.76
CA VAL A 65 -15.58 -12.29 -1.76
C VAL A 65 -14.33 -11.47 -2.00
N MET A 66 -13.66 -11.73 -3.11
CA MET A 66 -12.39 -11.09 -3.45
C MET A 66 -12.49 -10.19 -4.66
N GLU A 67 -11.64 -9.17 -4.68
CA GLU A 67 -11.38 -8.38 -5.87
C GLU A 67 -10.72 -9.21 -6.98
N SER A 68 -10.72 -8.67 -8.20
CA SER A 68 -10.15 -9.34 -9.37
C SER A 68 -9.53 -8.34 -10.35
N THR A 69 -8.96 -7.24 -9.86
CA THR A 69 -8.43 -6.14 -10.68
C THR A 69 -7.42 -6.64 -11.72
N TYR A 70 -6.60 -7.61 -11.34
CA TYR A 70 -5.58 -8.25 -12.20
C TYR A 70 -5.87 -9.73 -12.44
N GLY A 71 -7.12 -10.17 -12.32
CA GLY A 71 -7.50 -11.59 -12.44
C GLY A 71 -7.25 -12.20 -13.83
N ASP A 72 -6.89 -11.39 -14.83
CA ASP A 72 -6.59 -11.80 -16.21
C ASP A 72 -5.09 -12.06 -16.47
N ARG A 73 -4.19 -11.85 -15.49
CA ARG A 73 -2.72 -11.89 -15.69
C ARG A 73 -1.98 -12.58 -14.54
N THR A 74 -0.80 -13.11 -14.83
CA THR A 74 0.12 -13.64 -13.81
C THR A 74 1.10 -12.56 -13.35
N HIS A 75 1.42 -12.54 -12.04
CA HIS A 75 2.28 -11.51 -11.42
C HIS A 75 3.79 -11.74 -11.63
N GLU A 76 4.20 -12.80 -12.35
CA GLU A 76 5.61 -13.20 -12.52
C GLU A 76 6.50 -12.12 -13.17
N GLU A 77 5.92 -11.20 -13.94
CA GLU A 77 6.62 -10.05 -14.51
C GLU A 77 6.94 -8.96 -13.46
N HIS A 78 6.12 -8.86 -12.40
CA HIS A 78 6.27 -7.88 -11.32
C HIS A 78 7.29 -8.32 -10.26
N GLU A 79 7.30 -9.61 -9.87
CA GLU A 79 8.26 -10.14 -8.88
C GLU A 79 9.73 -9.98 -9.33
N ASN A 80 9.98 -9.98 -10.64
CA ASN A 80 11.31 -9.80 -11.22
C ASN A 80 11.64 -8.34 -11.55
N THR A 81 10.71 -7.40 -11.29
CA THR A 81 10.89 -6.00 -11.61
C THR A 81 11.54 -5.24 -10.46
N ASP A 82 12.82 -4.91 -10.61
CA ASP A 82 13.51 -3.97 -9.73
C ASP A 82 13.02 -2.53 -10.01
N ILE A 83 11.94 -2.14 -9.32
CA ILE A 83 11.29 -0.82 -9.44
C ILE A 83 12.32 0.31 -9.20
N GLN A 84 13.20 0.15 -8.22
CA GLN A 84 14.21 1.15 -7.87
C GLN A 84 15.20 1.36 -9.02
N LYS A 85 15.67 0.27 -9.63
CA LYS A 85 16.53 0.33 -10.82
C LYS A 85 15.83 0.99 -12.00
N GLN A 86 14.59 0.62 -12.30
CA GLN A 86 13.85 1.21 -13.41
C GLN A 86 13.65 2.73 -13.20
N LEU A 87 13.27 3.12 -11.98
CA LEU A 87 13.09 4.52 -11.61
C LEU A 87 14.41 5.30 -11.74
N ARG A 88 15.51 4.77 -11.16
CA ARG A 88 16.85 5.35 -11.27
C ARG A 88 17.29 5.53 -12.71
N ASP A 89 17.18 4.48 -13.52
CA ASP A 89 17.64 4.49 -14.91
C ASP A 89 16.81 5.48 -15.75
N CYS A 90 15.51 5.60 -15.48
CA CYS A 90 14.64 6.61 -16.09
C CYS A 90 15.05 8.04 -15.70
N ILE A 91 15.31 8.27 -14.41
CA ILE A 91 15.72 9.57 -13.88
C ILE A 91 17.05 10.00 -14.48
N ASN A 92 18.08 9.18 -14.35
CA ASN A 92 19.43 9.52 -14.79
C ASN A 92 19.49 9.77 -16.29
N ARG A 93 18.76 8.98 -17.09
CA ARG A 93 18.64 9.19 -18.54
C ARG A 93 18.01 10.53 -18.87
N THR A 94 16.90 10.87 -18.22
CA THR A 94 16.16 12.12 -18.48
C THR A 94 16.95 13.34 -18.04
N VAL A 95 17.58 13.30 -16.87
CA VAL A 95 18.40 14.40 -16.34
C VAL A 95 19.64 14.62 -17.22
N SER A 96 20.30 13.55 -17.67
CA SER A 96 21.46 13.65 -18.56
C SER A 96 21.11 14.29 -19.91
N ALA A 97 19.86 14.15 -20.35
CA ALA A 97 19.34 14.80 -21.55
C ALA A 97 18.85 16.25 -21.30
N GLY A 98 18.91 16.76 -20.07
CA GLY A 98 18.41 18.08 -19.70
C GLY A 98 16.89 18.19 -19.68
N GLY A 99 16.17 17.06 -19.57
CA GLY A 99 14.71 16.99 -19.60
C GLY A 99 14.04 17.05 -18.23
N ASN A 100 12.71 17.15 -18.25
CA ASN A 100 11.86 17.08 -17.07
C ASN A 100 11.13 15.72 -17.00
N ILE A 101 10.81 15.28 -15.78
CA ILE A 101 10.04 14.06 -15.52
C ILE A 101 8.67 14.46 -14.97
N ILE A 102 7.60 13.98 -15.59
CA ILE A 102 6.22 14.23 -15.17
C ILE A 102 5.59 12.88 -14.84
N VAL A 103 5.09 12.71 -13.62
CA VAL A 103 4.45 11.47 -13.17
C VAL A 103 2.99 11.74 -12.82
N PRO A 104 2.02 11.34 -13.67
CA PRO A 104 0.62 11.36 -13.30
C PRO A 104 0.38 10.25 -12.27
N SER A 105 -0.16 10.61 -11.11
CA SER A 105 -0.43 9.62 -10.06
C SER A 105 -1.70 9.98 -9.29
N PHE A 106 -2.31 8.98 -8.68
CA PHE A 106 -3.33 9.21 -7.67
C PHE A 106 -2.71 9.90 -6.46
N ALA A 107 -3.47 10.83 -5.87
CA ALA A 107 -3.03 11.62 -4.73
C ALA A 107 -2.86 10.77 -3.46
N LEU A 108 -3.56 9.65 -3.38
CA LEU A 108 -3.47 8.70 -2.27
C LEU A 108 -2.47 7.61 -2.61
N GLU A 109 -1.53 7.42 -1.69
CA GLU A 109 -0.55 6.34 -1.64
C GLU A 109 0.54 6.37 -2.72
N ARG A 110 0.22 6.27 -4.01
CA ARG A 110 1.24 6.15 -5.08
C ARG A 110 2.20 7.35 -5.13
N SER A 111 1.69 8.54 -4.81
CA SER A 111 2.52 9.74 -4.62
C SER A 111 3.52 9.56 -3.47
N GLN A 112 3.10 8.99 -2.34
CA GLN A 112 3.94 8.77 -1.16
C GLN A 112 4.98 7.68 -1.40
N GLU A 113 4.64 6.58 -2.07
CA GLU A 113 5.60 5.55 -2.45
C GLU A 113 6.68 6.08 -3.39
N LEU A 114 6.28 6.86 -4.41
CA LEU A 114 7.25 7.46 -5.32
C LEU A 114 8.22 8.39 -4.57
N LEU A 115 7.71 9.23 -3.67
CA LEU A 115 8.55 10.08 -2.83
C LEU A 115 9.51 9.26 -1.94
N TYR A 116 9.05 8.13 -1.41
CA TYR A 116 9.89 7.20 -0.65
C TYR A 116 11.04 6.65 -1.50
N HIS A 117 10.75 6.14 -2.70
CA HIS A 117 11.76 5.59 -3.60
C HIS A 117 12.75 6.66 -4.08
N LEU A 118 12.27 7.86 -4.42
CA LEU A 118 13.11 9.00 -4.77
C LEU A 118 14.07 9.37 -3.64
N ASN A 119 13.58 9.41 -2.40
CA ASN A 119 14.41 9.69 -1.23
C ASN A 119 15.46 8.60 -1.02
N GLU A 120 15.11 7.32 -1.16
CA GLU A 120 16.06 6.20 -1.04
C GLU A 120 17.19 6.29 -2.07
N LEU A 121 16.86 6.51 -3.34
CA LEU A 121 17.85 6.64 -4.41
C LEU A 121 18.75 7.87 -4.18
N PHE A 122 18.19 8.97 -3.70
CA PHE A 122 18.94 10.18 -3.38
C PHE A 122 19.91 9.95 -2.22
N LEU A 123 19.48 9.32 -1.12
CA LEU A 123 20.33 9.01 0.03
C LEU A 123 21.48 8.05 -0.35
N ARG A 124 21.22 7.10 -1.25
CA ARG A 124 22.24 6.18 -1.80
C ARG A 124 23.16 6.84 -2.85
N LYS A 125 22.92 8.11 -3.21
CA LYS A 125 23.63 8.85 -4.25
C LYS A 125 23.55 8.19 -5.63
N GLU A 126 22.46 7.46 -5.88
CA GLU A 126 22.21 6.77 -7.15
C GLU A 126 21.50 7.67 -8.19
N ILE A 127 20.90 8.78 -7.73
CA ILE A 127 20.35 9.85 -8.56
C ILE A 127 20.91 11.21 -8.11
N PRO A 128 21.03 12.20 -9.02
CA PRO A 128 21.44 13.54 -8.65
C PRO A 128 20.38 14.26 -7.80
N PRO A 129 20.72 15.36 -7.13
CA PRO A 129 19.73 16.23 -6.50
C PRO A 129 18.68 16.69 -7.52
N LEU A 130 17.40 16.49 -7.21
CA LEU A 130 16.28 16.88 -8.06
C LEU A 130 15.43 17.95 -7.37
N MET A 131 14.87 18.86 -8.16
CA MET A 131 13.80 19.73 -7.70
C MET A 131 12.46 18.99 -7.88
N VAL A 132 11.90 18.50 -6.77
CA VAL A 132 10.67 17.70 -6.79
C VAL A 132 9.48 18.57 -6.39
N PHE A 133 8.45 18.59 -7.24
CA PHE A 133 7.19 19.29 -6.99
C PHE A 133 6.06 18.28 -6.84
N LEU A 134 5.29 18.40 -5.76
CA LEU A 134 4.04 17.67 -5.58
C LEU A 134 2.86 18.62 -5.79
N ASP A 135 2.38 18.69 -7.02
CA ASP A 135 1.31 19.62 -7.42
C ASP A 135 -0.09 19.02 -7.21
N SER A 136 -0.41 18.71 -5.95
CA SER A 136 -1.74 18.24 -5.57
C SER A 136 -2.05 18.62 -4.13
N PRO A 137 -2.98 19.56 -3.88
CA PRO A 137 -3.45 19.88 -2.54
C PRO A 137 -3.97 18.65 -1.80
N MET A 138 -4.54 17.69 -2.53
CA MET A 138 -5.01 16.42 -1.97
C MET A 138 -3.84 15.56 -1.51
N ALA A 139 -2.80 15.38 -2.33
CA ALA A 139 -1.65 14.57 -1.97
C ALA A 139 -0.89 15.17 -0.77
N ILE A 140 -0.76 16.50 -0.72
CA ILE A 140 -0.17 17.21 0.43
C ILE A 140 -0.97 16.94 1.70
N ARG A 141 -2.31 17.07 1.65
CA ARG A 141 -3.18 16.79 2.80
C ARG A 141 -3.12 15.32 3.23
N ILE A 142 -3.01 14.39 2.28
CA ILE A 142 -2.86 12.96 2.56
C ILE A 142 -1.53 12.68 3.26
N THR A 143 -0.44 13.33 2.85
CA THR A 143 0.85 13.19 3.55
C THR A 143 0.75 13.62 5.02
N GLU A 144 -0.08 14.63 5.34
CA GLU A 144 -0.36 14.98 6.73
C GLU A 144 -1.20 13.93 7.47
N VAL A 145 -2.11 13.23 6.79
CA VAL A 145 -2.83 12.07 7.37
C VAL A 145 -1.85 10.94 7.68
N PHE A 146 -0.94 10.62 6.75
CA PHE A 146 0.11 9.63 6.95
C PHE A 146 0.93 9.95 8.21
N LYS A 147 1.40 11.20 8.37
CA LYS A 147 2.15 11.62 9.56
C LYS A 147 1.36 11.46 10.86
N ARG A 148 0.06 11.76 10.86
CA ARG A 148 -0.80 11.65 12.04
C ARG A 148 -1.10 10.20 12.44
N HIS A 149 -1.03 9.28 11.48
CA HIS A 149 -1.34 7.86 11.65
C HIS A 149 -0.12 6.98 11.45
N ALA A 150 1.04 7.39 11.99
CA ALA A 150 2.28 6.63 11.90
C ALA A 150 2.17 5.24 12.58
N ASP A 151 1.20 5.03 13.49
CA ASP A 151 0.88 3.73 14.07
C ASP A 151 0.40 2.68 13.05
N LEU A 152 -0.03 3.13 11.87
CA LEU A 152 -0.40 2.29 10.75
C LEU A 152 0.77 1.93 9.84
N PHE A 153 1.95 2.53 10.05
CA PHE A 153 3.11 2.21 9.23
C PHE A 153 3.66 0.81 9.50
N ASP A 154 4.36 0.28 8.50
CA ASP A 154 5.19 -0.91 8.68
C ASP A 154 6.32 -0.65 9.68
N LYS A 155 7.00 -1.73 10.10
CA LYS A 155 8.09 -1.65 11.08
C LYS A 155 9.32 -0.92 10.54
N GLU A 156 9.62 -1.07 9.25
CA GLU A 156 10.81 -0.50 8.62
C GLU A 156 10.71 1.02 8.51
N MET A 157 9.57 1.53 8.05
CA MET A 157 9.24 2.93 7.98
C MET A 157 9.24 3.57 9.37
N MET A 158 8.69 2.89 10.38
CA MET A 158 8.75 3.35 11.77
C MET A 158 10.18 3.43 12.30
N GLN A 159 11.08 2.56 11.87
CA GLN A 159 12.49 2.63 12.22
C GLN A 159 13.18 3.81 11.52
N ARG A 160 12.84 4.08 10.25
CA ARG A 160 13.39 5.20 9.48
C ARG A 160 13.00 6.57 10.05
N LEU A 161 11.78 6.73 10.56
CA LEU A 161 11.34 7.98 11.19
C LEU A 161 12.09 8.33 12.49
N ARG A 162 12.83 7.39 13.06
CA ARG A 162 13.62 7.60 14.30
C ARG A 162 15.08 7.99 14.03
N GLN A 163 15.51 7.98 12.77
CA GLN A 163 16.86 8.35 12.34
C GLN A 163 16.91 9.84 11.97
#